data_AF-R9KYY1-F1
#
_entry.id   AF-R9KYY1-F1
#
_cell.length_a   1.000
_cell.length_b   1.000
_cell.length_c   1.000
_cell.angle_alpha   90.00
_cell.angle_beta   90.00
_cell.angle_gamma   90.00
#
_symmetry.space_group_name_H-M   'P 1'
#
loop_
_entity.id
_entity.type
_entity.pdbx_description
1 polymer ?
#
loop_
_entity_poly.entity_id
_entity_poly.type
_entity_poly.pdbx_seq_one_letter_code
_entity_poly.pdbx_strand_id
1 'polypeptide(L)' 'MAKRLVPQHNFKAFGAAIKAARTGRKESRKKVCDEMYISPRCLANIENKGQHPCHCMLYCAGA' A
#
# COMPACT_ATOMS: atom_id res chain seq x y z
N MET A 1 9.77 25.72 -19.35
CA MET A 1 9.60 24.25 -19.19
C MET A 1 8.19 24.00 -18.66
N ALA A 2 7.24 23.64 -19.52
CA ALA A 2 5.88 23.34 -19.08
C ALA A 2 5.93 22.10 -18.18
N LYS A 3 5.56 22.23 -16.90
CA LYS A 3 5.39 21.07 -16.03
C LYS A 3 4.31 20.19 -16.66
N ARG A 4 4.67 18.99 -17.09
CA ARG A 4 3.71 17.97 -17.50
C ARG A 4 2.69 17.86 -16.36
N LEU A 5 1.39 17.97 -16.65
CA LEU A 5 0.35 17.74 -15.66
C LEU A 5 0.44 16.26 -15.25
N VAL A 6 1.25 15.98 -14.23
CA VAL A 6 1.36 14.63 -13.68
C VAL A 6 0.05 14.38 -12.93
N PRO A 7 -0.75 13.38 -13.30
CA PRO A 7 -1.97 13.06 -12.58
C PRO A 7 -1.61 12.75 -11.12
N GLN A 8 -2.03 13.61 -10.19
CA GLN A 8 -1.93 13.32 -8.77
C GLN A 8 -2.96 12.23 -8.46
N HIS A 9 -2.54 10.97 -8.57
CA HIS A 9 -3.38 9.84 -8.20
C HIS A 9 -3.62 9.86 -6.70
N ASN A 10 -4.89 9.80 -6.30
CA ASN A 10 -5.26 9.69 -4.89
C ASN A 10 -5.16 8.23 -4.44
N PHE A 11 -3.99 7.84 -3.96
CA PHE A 11 -3.71 6.50 -3.43
C PHE A 11 -4.51 6.14 -2.17
N LYS A 12 -5.18 7.12 -1.55
CA LYS A 12 -6.04 6.89 -0.38
C LYS A 12 -7.27 6.06 -0.72
N ALA A 13 -7.84 6.24 -1.91
CA ALA A 13 -8.98 5.44 -2.37
C ALA A 13 -8.59 3.96 -2.54
N PHE A 14 -7.39 3.71 -3.06
CA PHE A 14 -6.82 2.37 -3.18
C PHE A 14 -6.55 1.75 -1.80
N GLY A 15 -5.96 2.51 -0.88
CA GLY A 15 -5.75 2.07 0.50
C GLY A 15 -7.05 1.66 1.21
N ALA A 16 -8.11 2.45 1.03
CA ALA A 16 -9.44 2.14 1.56
C ALA A 16 -10.05 0.88 0.93
N ALA A 17 -9.91 0.70 -0.39
CA ALA A 17 -10.39 -0.49 -1.08
C ALA A 17 -9.66 -1.77 -0.61
N ILE A 18 -8.34 -1.70 -0.45
CA ILE A 18 -7.52 -2.81 0.08
C ILE A 18 -7.96 -3.14 1.51
N LYS A 19 -8.16 -2.12 2.35
CA LYS A 19 -8.65 -2.29 3.73
C LYS A 19 -10.02 -2.96 3.77
N ALA A 20 -10.94 -2.56 2.88
CA ALA A 20 -12.27 -3.15 2.76
C ALA A 20 -12.19 -4.61 2.30
N ALA A 21 -11.39 -4.91 1.27
CA ALA A 21 -11.19 -6.28 0.78
C ALA A 21 -10.59 -7.21 1.85
N ARG A 22 -9.58 -6.73 2.58
CA ARG A 22 -8.97 -7.47 3.70
C ARG A 22 -9.97 -7.73 4.82
N THR A 23 -10.75 -6.72 5.21
CA THR A 23 -11.75 -6.84 6.28
C THR A 23 -12.90 -7.76 5.86
N GLY A 24 -13.33 -7.70 4.60
CA GLY A 24 -14.36 -8.58 4.03
C GLY A 24 -13.94 -10.05 4.02
N ARG A 25 -12.65 -10.33 3.79
CA ARG A 25 -12.09 -11.69 3.89
C ARG A 25 -11.73 -12.12 5.32
N LYS A 26 -11.88 -11.23 6.32
CA LYS A 26 -11.44 -11.45 7.72
C LYS A 26 -9.96 -11.86 7.85
N GLU A 27 -9.12 -11.43 6.91
CA GLU A 27 -7.71 -11.78 6.90
C GLU A 27 -6.89 -10.83 7.78
N SER A 28 -5.94 -11.41 8.52
CA SER A 28 -5.02 -10.62 9.34
C SER A 28 -4.04 -9.86 8.43
N ARG A 29 -3.62 -8.66 8.84
CA ARG A 29 -2.57 -7.93 8.10
C ARG A 29 -1.29 -8.75 7.97
N LYS A 30 -0.95 -9.54 8.99
CA LYS A 30 0.23 -10.40 8.99
C LYS A 30 0.18 -11.43 7.86
N LYS A 31 -0.94 -12.16 7.74
CA LYS A 31 -1.10 -13.17 6.68
C LYS A 31 -1.05 -12.58 5.28
N VAL A 32 -1.75 -11.47 5.04
CA VAL A 32 -1.69 -10.75 3.74
C VAL A 32 -0.26 -10.26 3.43
N CYS A 33 0.46 -9.82 4.45
CA CYS A 33 1.85 -9.38 4.33
C CYS A 33 2.82 -10.53 4.05
N ASP A 34 2.65 -11.66 4.72
CA ASP A 34 3.45 -12.87 4.51
C ASP A 34 3.23 -13.43 3.10
N GLU A 35 1.99 -13.44 2.60
CA GLU A 35 1.65 -13.88 1.23
C GLU A 35 2.17 -12.93 0.14
N MET A 36 2.13 -11.62 0.39
CA MET A 36 2.55 -10.60 -0.58
C MET A 36 4.04 -10.24 -0.49
N TYR A 37 4.77 -10.82 0.48
CA TYR A 37 6.15 -10.43 0.82
C TYR A 37 6.31 -8.92 1.09
N ILE A 38 5.33 -8.31 1.76
CA ILE A 38 5.34 -6.88 2.11
C ILE A 38 5.34 -6.73 3.62
N SER A 39 6.16 -5.84 4.17
CA SER A 39 6.13 -5.54 5.60
C SER A 39 4.74 -5.06 6.09
N PRO A 40 4.26 -5.52 7.27
CA PRO A 40 2.99 -5.07 7.87
C PRO A 40 2.85 -3.55 8.01
N ARG A 41 3.98 -2.86 8.26
CA ARG A 41 4.05 -1.41 8.35
C ARG A 41 3.70 -0.73 7.02
N CYS A 42 4.08 -1.37 5.92
CA CYS A 42 3.84 -0.87 4.58
C CYS A 42 2.39 -1.03 4.16
N LEU A 43 1.79 -2.19 4.42
CA LEU A 43 0.36 -2.39 4.22
C LEU A 43 -0.46 -1.38 5.03
N ALA A 44 -0.10 -1.13 6.29
CA ALA A 44 -0.77 -0.14 7.13
C ALA A 44 -0.62 1.30 6.61
N ASN A 45 0.55 1.68 6.08
CA ASN A 45 0.74 3.01 5.52
C ASN A 45 -0.03 3.21 4.21
N ILE A 46 -0.13 2.18 3.38
CA ILE A 46 -0.96 2.21 2.16
C ILE A 46 -2.44 2.34 2.56
N GLU A 47 -2.93 1.51 3.49
CA GLU A 47 -4.32 1.52 3.95
C GLU A 47 -4.74 2.85 4.62
N ASN A 48 -3.86 3.46 5.43
CA ASN A 48 -4.23 4.62 6.26
C ASN A 48 -3.76 5.97 5.71
N LYS A 49 -2.56 6.02 5.11
CA LYS A 49 -1.95 7.26 4.61
C LYS A 49 -2.04 7.40 3.10
N GLY A 50 -2.43 6.35 2.38
CA GLY A 50 -2.38 6.34 0.91
C GLY A 50 -0.95 6.50 0.41
N GLN A 51 0.02 5.92 1.12
CA GLN A 51 1.43 6.03 0.71
C GLN A 51 1.67 5.22 -0.56
N HIS A 52 2.53 5.73 -1.44
CA HIS A 52 2.80 5.08 -2.71
C HIS A 52 3.51 3.72 -2.48
N PRO A 53 3.02 2.60 -3.05
CA PRO A 53 3.55 1.26 -2.79
C PRO A 53 5.04 1.10 -3.14
N CYS A 54 5.57 1.92 -4.05
CA CYS A 54 6.99 1.87 -4.41
C CYS A 54 7.93 2.20 -3.23
N HIS A 55 7.50 3.06 -2.30
CA HIS A 55 8.28 3.38 -1.10
C HIS A 55 8.42 2.17 -0.16
N CYS A 56 7.47 1.24 -0.28
CA CYS A 56 7.42 0.03 0.52
C CYS A 56 8.23 -1.13 -0.07
N MET A 57 8.28 -1.23 -1.40
CA MET A 57 9.09 -2.22 -2.10
C MET A 57 10.59 -2.00 -1.86
N LEU A 58 11.04 -0.74 -1.72
CA LEU A 58 12.46 -0.41 -1.53
C LEU A 58 13.06 -0.97 -0.23
N TYR A 59 12.25 -1.18 0.81
CA TYR A 59 12.71 -1.68 2.11
C TYR A 59 12.82 -3.21 2.18
N CYS A 60 12.33 -3.95 1.17
CA CYS A 60 12.41 -5.41 1.12
C CYS A 60 13.61 -5.95 0.32
N ALA A 61 14.31 -5.11 -0.47
CA ALA A 61 15.46 -5.50 -1.27
C ALA A 61 16.82 -5.29 -0.58
N GLY A 62 16.82 -5.04 0.74
CA GLY A 62 18.01 -4.66 1.51
C GLY A 62 18.30 -5.56 2.73
N ALA A 63 17.96 -6.86 2.65
CA ALA A 63 18.35 -7.87 3.63
C ALA A 63 18.66 -9.19 2.92
#